data_AF-A0A2S1YT40-F1
#
_entry.id   AF-A0A2S1YT40-F1
#
_cell.length_a   1.000
_cell.length_b   1.000
_cell.length_c   1.000
_cell.angle_alpha   90.00
_cell.angle_beta   90.00
_cell.angle_gamma   90.00
#
_symmetry.space_group_name_H-M   'P 1'
#
loop_
_entity.id
_entity.type
_entity.pdbx_description
1 polymer ?
#
loop_
_entity_poly.entity_id
_entity_poly.type
_entity_poly.pdbx_seq_one_letter_code
_entity_poly.pdbx_strand_id
1 'polypeptide(L)'
;MNRIKKILKIEKSNRKRQVQASGLFFYDYYMPNLVRFLFNVLVQFLSPLLYILLRVGKKRVRLSEPKYTFSVCAIFKNEDLSLKEWIEYHLNIGVEHFYLYNNNSTDSFELILEPYVKNDIVTLISWPLAQEQQMPAYSDCFDRFKNETKWLAYIDLDEFICPFYETDIKKWIGKFSNYPSVYIYWKMFGTSGIIEHNKEKLIIEQYISCWDKYYDIGKSIINTQFEVLEFDKKYTHTMFGSVKIFNYRIPMPPINEFKKFVLFEINRSGLFNKNFSIQLNHYYSKSYIEYMDKKKARGDVALVGDDAKNLKSDEVFFYFQNQCTSVDYKIYRFINELKISMGYTSK
;
A
#
# COMPACT_ATOMS: atom_id res chain seq x y z
N MET A 1 39.50 -16.75 -9.03
CA MET A 1 39.66 -15.35 -8.57
C MET A 1 38.46 -14.44 -8.89
N ASN A 2 37.84 -14.50 -10.07
CA ASN A 2 36.68 -13.65 -10.44
C ASN A 2 35.36 -13.98 -9.71
N ARG A 3 35.14 -15.25 -9.33
CA ARG A 3 33.94 -15.67 -8.56
C ARG A 3 33.95 -15.14 -7.11
N ILE A 4 35.13 -15.14 -6.47
CA ILE A 4 35.35 -14.63 -5.12
C ILE A 4 35.26 -13.09 -5.09
N LYS A 5 35.80 -12.39 -6.10
CA LYS A 5 35.62 -10.94 -6.24
C LYS A 5 34.15 -10.54 -6.48
N LYS A 6 33.37 -11.38 -7.18
CA LYS A 6 31.91 -11.19 -7.34
C LYS A 6 31.18 -11.38 -6.01
N ILE A 7 31.50 -12.45 -5.26
CA ILE A 7 30.94 -12.71 -3.92
C ILE A 7 31.28 -11.59 -2.92
N LEU A 8 32.52 -11.09 -2.92
CA LEU A 8 32.94 -9.98 -2.05
C LEU A 8 32.32 -8.62 -2.44
N LYS A 9 31.99 -8.43 -3.73
CA LYS A 9 31.26 -7.24 -4.21
C LYS A 9 29.77 -7.33 -3.88
N ILE A 10 29.19 -8.55 -3.94
CA ILE A 10 27.85 -8.89 -3.46
C ILE A 10 27.75 -8.70 -1.94
N GLU A 11 28.74 -9.13 -1.17
CA GLU A 11 28.80 -8.84 0.27
C GLU A 11 28.90 -7.33 0.55
N LYS A 12 29.60 -6.56 -0.28
CA LYS A 12 29.69 -5.10 -0.11
C LYS A 12 28.41 -4.35 -0.52
N SER A 13 27.65 -4.81 -1.52
CA SER A 13 26.32 -4.24 -1.83
C SER A 13 25.27 -4.69 -0.80
N ASN A 14 25.30 -5.96 -0.37
CA ASN A 14 24.46 -6.47 0.71
C ASN A 14 24.78 -5.83 2.06
N ARG A 15 26.03 -5.42 2.32
CA ARG A 15 26.39 -4.65 3.53
C ARG A 15 25.76 -3.26 3.58
N LYS A 16 25.29 -2.69 2.45
CA LYS A 16 24.50 -1.44 2.47
C LYS A 16 23.02 -1.68 2.79
N ARG A 17 22.51 -2.89 2.59
CA ARG A 17 21.18 -3.35 3.07
C ARG A 17 21.38 -4.32 4.23
N GLN A 18 21.90 -3.84 5.35
CA GLN A 18 21.83 -4.63 6.59
C GLN A 18 20.39 -4.65 7.07
N VAL A 19 19.67 -5.65 6.57
CA VAL A 19 18.30 -5.96 6.96
C VAL A 19 18.26 -6.23 8.45
N GLN A 20 17.39 -5.51 9.15
CA GLN A 20 17.05 -5.83 10.52
C GLN A 20 15.69 -6.51 10.53
N ALA A 21 15.51 -7.50 11.39
CA ALA A 21 14.19 -8.05 11.67
C ALA A 21 13.86 -7.88 13.15
N SER A 22 12.65 -7.43 13.45
CA SER A 22 12.04 -7.58 14.77
C SER A 22 11.20 -8.86 14.81
N GLY A 23 10.47 -9.09 15.90
CA GLY A 23 9.51 -10.20 15.98
C GLY A 23 8.34 -10.09 15.00
N LEU A 24 8.03 -8.88 14.48
CA LEU A 24 6.85 -8.65 13.63
C LEU A 24 7.17 -8.02 12.26
N PHE A 25 8.25 -7.24 12.18
CA PHE A 25 8.59 -6.46 11.00
C PHE A 25 9.95 -6.84 10.44
N PHE A 26 10.04 -6.82 9.12
CA PHE A 26 11.26 -6.79 8.33
C PHE A 26 11.57 -5.33 7.98
N TYR A 27 12.81 -4.89 8.16
CA TYR A 27 13.27 -3.53 7.88
C TYR A 27 14.29 -3.55 6.74
N ASP A 28 14.01 -2.83 5.65
CA ASP A 28 14.92 -2.75 4.49
C ASP A 28 16.05 -1.72 4.68
N TYR A 29 15.89 -0.79 5.63
CA TYR A 29 16.94 0.13 6.05
C TYR A 29 17.52 -0.22 7.43
N TYR A 30 18.85 -0.10 7.53
CA TYR A 30 19.56 -0.29 8.78
C TYR A 30 19.44 0.96 9.68
N MET A 31 18.69 0.83 10.77
CA MET A 31 18.68 1.81 11.85
C MET A 31 19.42 1.22 13.06
N PRO A 32 20.47 1.88 13.59
CA PRO A 32 21.18 1.38 14.77
C PRO A 32 20.23 1.13 15.94
N ASN A 33 20.41 0.02 16.66
CA ASN A 33 19.52 -0.39 17.75
C ASN A 33 19.28 0.70 18.79
N LEU A 34 20.33 1.44 19.18
CA LEU A 34 20.22 2.55 20.12
C LEU A 34 19.35 3.67 19.56
N VAL A 35 19.52 4.04 18.28
CA VAL A 35 18.72 5.09 17.62
C VAL A 35 17.25 4.65 17.55
N ARG A 36 16.99 3.40 17.13
CA ARG A 36 15.64 2.83 17.09
C ARG A 36 15.00 2.82 18.48
N PHE A 37 15.76 2.47 19.52
CA PHE A 37 15.28 2.51 20.90
C PHE A 37 14.94 3.94 21.34
N LEU A 38 15.83 4.91 21.09
CA LEU A 38 15.61 6.31 21.43
C LEU A 38 14.38 6.89 20.72
N PHE A 39 14.19 6.61 19.42
CA PHE A 39 12.99 7.03 18.72
C PHE A 39 11.73 6.32 19.23
N ASN A 40 11.79 5.03 19.56
CA ASN A 40 10.66 4.34 20.20
C ASN A 40 10.25 5.03 21.52
N VAL A 41 11.23 5.35 22.37
CA VAL A 41 11.01 6.07 23.63
C VAL A 41 10.42 7.46 23.35
N LEU A 42 11.02 8.22 22.43
CA LEU A 42 10.54 9.54 22.05
C LEU A 42 9.08 9.51 21.57
N VAL A 43 8.74 8.61 20.63
CA VAL A 43 7.38 8.50 20.11
C VAL A 43 6.40 8.08 21.21
N GLN A 44 6.82 7.23 22.15
CA GLN A 44 6.00 6.87 23.31
C GLN A 44 5.69 8.08 24.19
N PHE A 45 6.66 8.95 24.46
CA PHE A 45 6.46 10.20 25.21
C PHE A 45 5.68 11.27 24.44
N LEU A 46 5.83 11.35 23.11
CA LEU A 46 5.07 12.29 22.27
C LEU A 46 3.60 11.87 22.09
N SER A 47 3.28 10.58 22.18
CA SER A 47 1.96 10.05 21.86
C SER A 47 0.82 10.68 22.71
N PRO A 48 0.93 10.85 24.04
CA PRO A 48 -0.08 11.54 24.84
C PRO A 48 -0.37 12.97 24.36
N LEU A 49 0.68 13.74 24.06
CA LEU A 49 0.54 15.09 23.53
C LEU A 49 -0.18 15.09 22.18
N LEU A 50 0.20 14.19 21.26
CA LEU A 50 -0.48 14.04 19.97
C LEU A 50 -1.97 13.69 20.13
N TYR A 51 -2.35 12.84 21.08
CA TYR A 51 -3.77 12.57 21.35
C TYR A 51 -4.50 13.79 21.93
N ILE A 52 -3.85 14.59 22.79
CA ILE A 52 -4.42 15.84 23.31
C ILE A 52 -4.64 16.82 22.15
N LEU A 53 -3.63 17.04 21.31
CA LEU A 53 -3.71 17.91 20.13
C LEU A 53 -4.80 17.44 19.16
N LEU A 54 -4.89 16.12 18.91
CA LEU A 54 -5.95 15.53 18.10
C LEU A 54 -7.33 15.80 18.70
N ARG A 55 -7.52 15.62 20.01
CA ARG A 55 -8.81 15.87 20.68
C ARG A 55 -9.21 17.36 20.65
N VAL A 56 -8.25 18.25 20.87
CA VAL A 56 -8.49 19.71 20.91
C VAL A 56 -8.71 20.29 19.51
N GLY A 57 -7.92 19.86 18.53
CA GLY A 57 -7.96 20.40 17.17
C GLY A 57 -8.92 19.71 16.21
N LYS A 58 -9.61 18.63 16.65
CA LYS A 58 -10.60 17.93 15.82
C LYS A 58 -11.78 18.86 15.54
N LYS A 59 -11.91 19.31 14.29
CA LYS A 59 -13.14 19.97 13.81
C LYS A 59 -14.32 19.00 13.97
N ARG A 60 -15.47 19.52 14.41
CA ARG A 60 -16.75 18.81 14.25
C ARG A 60 -17.04 18.74 12.74
N VAL A 61 -17.28 17.51 12.30
CA VAL A 61 -17.66 16.96 10.98
C VAL A 61 -18.16 17.96 9.92
N ARG A 62 -17.76 17.77 8.65
CA ARG A 62 -18.35 18.44 7.47
C ARG A 62 -19.87 18.24 7.46
N LEU A 63 -20.63 19.28 7.14
CA LEU A 63 -22.11 19.29 7.23
C LEU A 63 -22.82 18.35 6.22
N SER A 64 -22.15 17.92 5.15
CA SER A 64 -22.70 17.00 4.15
C SER A 64 -22.11 15.60 4.28
N GLU A 65 -22.99 14.59 4.28
CA GLU A 65 -22.57 13.19 4.12
C GLU A 65 -21.91 13.00 2.73
N PRO A 66 -20.74 12.36 2.67
CA PRO A 66 -20.07 12.10 1.39
C PRO A 66 -20.86 11.07 0.56
N LYS A 67 -20.72 11.14 -0.77
CA LYS A 67 -21.32 10.20 -1.73
C LYS A 67 -20.90 8.76 -1.43
N TYR A 68 -19.65 8.56 -1.03
CA TYR A 68 -19.04 7.28 -0.71
C TYR A 68 -18.47 7.27 0.71
N THR A 69 -18.57 6.13 1.39
CA THR A 69 -17.87 5.88 2.65
C THR A 69 -16.42 5.50 2.43
N PHE A 70 -16.12 4.69 1.41
CA PHE A 70 -14.75 4.24 1.15
C PHE A 70 -14.44 4.16 -0.34
N SER A 71 -13.38 4.84 -0.74
CA SER A 71 -12.90 4.87 -2.13
C SER A 71 -11.41 4.59 -2.18
N VAL A 72 -10.94 4.18 -3.35
CA VAL A 72 -9.52 3.95 -3.63
C VAL A 72 -9.04 4.93 -4.70
N CYS A 73 -7.84 5.46 -4.52
CA CYS A 73 -7.13 6.24 -5.53
C CYS A 73 -5.85 5.52 -5.94
N ALA A 74 -5.63 5.37 -7.24
CA ALA A 74 -4.44 4.72 -7.77
C ALA A 74 -3.98 5.40 -9.07
N ILE A 75 -2.66 5.41 -9.27
CA ILE A 75 -2.04 5.72 -10.55
C ILE A 75 -1.49 4.44 -11.15
N PHE A 76 -1.72 4.21 -12.44
CA PHE A 76 -1.33 2.96 -13.08
C PHE A 76 -0.73 3.17 -14.46
N LYS A 77 0.09 2.19 -14.87
CA LYS A 77 0.65 2.09 -16.21
C LYS A 77 0.77 0.61 -16.61
N ASN A 78 0.15 0.23 -17.71
CA ASN A 78 0.00 -1.14 -18.21
C ASN A 78 -0.17 -2.22 -17.12
N GLU A 79 -1.33 -2.24 -16.46
CA GLU A 79 -1.70 -3.18 -15.39
C GLU A 79 -2.93 -4.04 -15.76
N ASP A 80 -3.26 -4.16 -17.05
CA ASP A 80 -4.34 -4.99 -17.59
C ASP A 80 -4.46 -6.38 -16.94
N LEU A 81 -3.32 -7.03 -16.68
CA LEU A 81 -3.25 -8.36 -16.07
C LEU A 81 -3.99 -8.46 -14.73
N SER A 82 -3.84 -7.47 -13.85
CA SER A 82 -4.44 -7.48 -12.52
C SER A 82 -5.67 -6.58 -12.39
N LEU A 83 -5.88 -5.67 -13.33
CA LEU A 83 -6.83 -4.56 -13.19
C LEU A 83 -8.26 -5.02 -12.88
N LYS A 84 -8.80 -5.97 -13.66
CA LYS A 84 -10.17 -6.46 -13.46
C LYS A 84 -10.33 -7.15 -12.11
N GLU A 85 -9.43 -8.09 -11.81
CA GLU A 85 -9.44 -8.83 -10.54
C GLU A 85 -9.31 -7.89 -9.34
N TRP A 86 -8.44 -6.88 -9.45
CA TRP A 86 -8.21 -5.89 -8.41
C TRP A 86 -9.47 -5.05 -8.15
N ILE A 87 -10.18 -4.60 -9.19
CA ILE A 87 -11.45 -3.86 -9.02
C ILE A 87 -12.51 -4.77 -8.38
N GLU A 88 -12.75 -5.95 -8.95
CA GLU A 88 -13.79 -6.87 -8.47
C GLU A 88 -13.54 -7.32 -7.02
N TYR A 89 -12.28 -7.59 -6.66
CA TYR A 89 -11.92 -7.92 -5.29
C TYR A 89 -12.26 -6.78 -4.32
N HIS A 90 -11.86 -5.56 -4.67
CA HIS A 90 -12.07 -4.40 -3.81
C HIS A 90 -13.56 -4.06 -3.69
N LEU A 91 -14.35 -4.23 -4.76
CA LEU A 91 -15.81 -4.14 -4.71
C LEU A 91 -16.40 -5.17 -3.73
N ASN A 92 -15.98 -6.43 -3.82
CA ASN A 92 -16.47 -7.51 -2.95
C ASN A 92 -16.20 -7.24 -1.45
N ILE A 93 -15.10 -6.55 -1.12
CA ILE A 93 -14.80 -6.16 0.27
C ILE A 93 -15.37 -4.81 0.68
N GLY A 94 -16.22 -4.19 -0.15
CA GLY A 94 -16.98 -2.99 0.22
C GLY A 94 -16.35 -1.65 -0.16
N VAL A 95 -15.36 -1.62 -1.07
CA VAL A 95 -14.96 -0.38 -1.76
C VAL A 95 -16.09 0.05 -2.68
N GLU A 96 -16.43 1.34 -2.66
CA GLU A 96 -17.60 1.86 -3.38
C GLU A 96 -17.24 2.61 -4.65
N HIS A 97 -16.02 3.17 -4.73
CA HIS A 97 -15.59 3.94 -5.90
C HIS A 97 -14.07 3.93 -6.09
N PHE A 98 -13.63 4.07 -7.35
CA PHE A 98 -12.22 4.09 -7.73
C PHE A 98 -11.89 5.36 -8.54
N TYR A 99 -10.89 6.10 -8.10
CA TYR A 99 -10.30 7.21 -8.83
C TYR A 99 -8.98 6.74 -9.45
N LEU A 100 -9.00 6.43 -10.75
CA LEU A 100 -7.87 5.81 -11.45
C LEU A 100 -7.20 6.80 -12.39
N TYR A 101 -5.90 7.00 -12.19
CA TYR A 101 -5.05 7.90 -12.98
C TYR A 101 -4.25 7.06 -13.98
N ASN A 102 -4.63 7.11 -15.26
CA ASN A 102 -3.90 6.43 -16.32
C ASN A 102 -2.66 7.25 -16.71
N ASN A 103 -1.47 6.68 -16.49
CA ASN A 103 -0.20 7.30 -16.86
C ASN A 103 0.37 6.68 -18.15
N ASN A 104 -0.24 7.05 -19.29
CA ASN A 104 0.19 6.64 -20.62
C ASN A 104 0.24 5.11 -20.78
N SER A 105 -0.82 4.41 -20.37
CA SER A 105 -0.95 2.98 -20.62
C SER A 105 -1.18 2.69 -22.12
N THR A 106 -0.63 1.57 -22.58
CA THR A 106 -0.70 1.10 -23.98
C THR A 106 -1.29 -0.30 -24.11
N ASP A 107 -1.75 -0.87 -22.99
CA ASP A 107 -2.41 -2.18 -22.92
C ASP A 107 -3.94 -2.04 -23.05
N SER A 108 -4.66 -3.12 -22.81
CA SER A 108 -6.12 -3.18 -22.99
C SER A 108 -6.93 -2.59 -21.83
N PHE A 109 -6.36 -1.67 -21.05
CA PHE A 109 -7.01 -1.12 -19.85
C PHE A 109 -8.37 -0.46 -20.13
N GLU A 110 -8.53 0.21 -21.29
CA GLU A 110 -9.79 0.89 -21.65
C GLU A 110 -10.96 -0.10 -21.78
N LEU A 111 -10.74 -1.22 -22.47
CA LEU A 111 -11.73 -2.28 -22.63
C LEU A 111 -12.11 -2.91 -21.29
N ILE A 112 -11.14 -3.02 -20.37
CA ILE A 112 -11.38 -3.54 -19.02
C ILE A 112 -12.19 -2.54 -18.20
N LEU A 113 -11.88 -1.24 -18.29
CA LEU A 113 -12.49 -0.19 -17.47
C LEU A 113 -13.84 0.30 -17.98
N GLU A 114 -14.13 0.17 -19.27
CA GLU A 114 -15.38 0.63 -19.91
C GLU A 114 -16.65 0.30 -19.10
N PRO A 115 -16.91 -0.97 -18.69
CA PRO A 115 -18.10 -1.29 -17.92
C PRO A 115 -18.14 -0.61 -16.54
N TYR A 116 -16.99 -0.41 -15.88
CA TYR A 116 -16.94 0.23 -14.56
C TYR A 116 -17.11 1.75 -14.65
N VAL A 117 -16.59 2.38 -15.70
CA VAL A 117 -16.80 3.81 -15.97
C VAL A 117 -18.26 4.07 -16.30
N LYS A 118 -18.87 3.23 -17.15
CA LYS A 118 -20.29 3.36 -17.53
C LYS A 118 -21.25 3.22 -16.35
N ASN A 119 -20.88 2.42 -15.35
CA ASN A 119 -21.68 2.20 -14.13
C ASN A 119 -21.32 3.14 -12.96
N ASP A 120 -20.53 4.19 -13.20
CA ASP A 120 -20.10 5.16 -12.15
C ASP A 120 -19.38 4.51 -10.96
N ILE A 121 -18.66 3.40 -11.22
CA ILE A 121 -17.80 2.70 -10.24
C ILE A 121 -16.36 3.23 -10.33
N VAL A 122 -15.93 3.62 -11.53
CA VAL A 122 -14.58 4.15 -11.80
C VAL A 122 -14.69 5.55 -12.39
N THR A 123 -14.03 6.52 -11.78
CA THR A 123 -13.63 7.76 -12.45
C THR A 123 -12.23 7.56 -13.03
N LEU A 124 -12.12 7.59 -14.35
CA LEU A 124 -10.85 7.47 -15.07
C LEU A 124 -10.31 8.85 -15.43
N ILE A 125 -9.10 9.16 -14.99
CA ILE A 125 -8.39 10.42 -15.25
C ILE A 125 -7.22 10.12 -16.18
N SER A 126 -7.16 10.81 -17.32
CA SER A 126 -5.96 10.81 -18.15
C SER A 126 -4.87 11.63 -17.47
N TRP A 127 -3.71 11.02 -17.21
CA TRP A 127 -2.58 11.65 -16.52
C TRP A 127 -1.26 11.43 -17.29
N PRO A 128 -1.13 11.96 -18.53
CA PRO A 128 -0.03 11.66 -19.44
C PRO A 128 1.25 12.46 -19.12
N LEU A 129 1.62 12.55 -17.85
CA LEU A 129 2.77 13.33 -17.38
C LEU A 129 4.04 12.46 -17.26
N ALA A 130 5.21 13.11 -17.19
CA ALA A 130 6.53 12.47 -17.23
C ALA A 130 6.86 11.65 -15.95
N GLN A 131 8.13 11.53 -15.55
CA GLN A 131 8.49 10.74 -14.35
C GLN A 131 7.95 11.37 -13.06
N GLU A 132 7.86 10.56 -12.00
CA GLU A 132 7.57 10.99 -10.60
C GLU A 132 6.16 11.57 -10.36
N GLN A 133 5.14 11.00 -11.01
CA GLN A 133 3.79 11.56 -11.02
C GLN A 133 2.84 11.00 -9.97
N GLN A 134 3.28 10.06 -9.13
CA GLN A 134 2.44 9.45 -8.11
C GLN A 134 1.92 10.48 -7.09
N MET A 135 2.82 11.28 -6.50
CA MET A 135 2.41 12.30 -5.52
C MET A 135 1.56 13.43 -6.12
N PRO A 136 1.91 13.99 -7.31
CA PRO A 136 1.02 14.92 -8.01
C PRO A 136 -0.37 14.36 -8.27
N ALA A 137 -0.48 13.12 -8.76
CA ALA A 137 -1.78 12.48 -9.00
C ALA A 137 -2.56 12.27 -7.70
N TYR A 138 -1.90 11.86 -6.62
CA TYR A 138 -2.55 11.67 -5.33
C TYR A 138 -3.03 12.97 -4.69
N SER A 139 -2.24 14.06 -4.82
CA SER A 139 -2.62 15.40 -4.37
C SER A 139 -3.85 15.89 -5.12
N ASP A 140 -3.81 15.76 -6.44
CA ASP A 140 -4.91 16.16 -7.31
C ASP A 140 -6.18 15.34 -7.04
N CYS A 141 -6.05 14.02 -6.84
CA CYS A 141 -7.13 13.13 -6.43
C CYS A 141 -7.76 13.56 -5.11
N PHE A 142 -6.94 13.93 -4.13
CA PHE A 142 -7.45 14.48 -2.88
C PHE A 142 -8.21 15.79 -3.10
N ASP A 143 -7.64 16.73 -3.85
CA ASP A 143 -8.24 18.05 -4.00
C ASP A 143 -9.55 18.03 -4.78
N ARG A 144 -9.66 17.21 -5.82
CA ARG A 144 -10.88 17.03 -6.59
C ARG A 144 -11.96 16.28 -5.80
N PHE A 145 -11.59 15.18 -5.14
CA PHE A 145 -12.57 14.18 -4.70
C PHE A 145 -12.73 14.05 -3.17
N LYS A 146 -11.97 14.80 -2.37
CA LYS A 146 -12.09 14.76 -0.88
C LYS A 146 -13.50 15.01 -0.36
N ASN A 147 -14.37 15.66 -1.11
CA ASN A 147 -15.77 15.92 -0.70
C ASN A 147 -16.73 14.79 -1.06
N GLU A 148 -16.34 13.88 -1.96
CA GLU A 148 -17.17 12.78 -2.42
C GLU A 148 -17.03 11.52 -1.56
N THR A 149 -15.89 11.34 -0.91
CA THR A 149 -15.61 10.13 -0.13
C THR A 149 -15.22 10.44 1.30
N LYS A 150 -15.55 9.59 2.27
CA LYS A 150 -15.11 9.73 3.68
C LYS A 150 -13.70 9.19 3.91
N TRP A 151 -13.39 8.06 3.31
CA TRP A 151 -12.10 7.39 3.42
C TRP A 151 -11.52 7.18 2.03
N LEU A 152 -10.28 7.64 1.83
CA LEU A 152 -9.56 7.51 0.56
C LEU A 152 -8.27 6.72 0.79
N ALA A 153 -8.23 5.49 0.27
CA ALA A 153 -7.03 4.66 0.30
C ALA A 153 -6.15 4.92 -0.93
N TYR A 154 -4.85 5.07 -0.71
CA TYR A 154 -3.87 5.19 -1.79
C TYR A 154 -3.10 3.88 -1.90
N ILE A 155 -3.48 3.04 -2.85
CA ILE A 155 -2.89 1.71 -3.05
C ILE A 155 -2.63 1.45 -4.53
N ASP A 156 -1.62 0.63 -4.80
CA ASP A 156 -1.20 0.26 -6.17
C ASP A 156 -2.00 -0.96 -6.67
N LEU A 157 -2.03 -1.19 -7.99
CA LEU A 157 -2.83 -2.26 -8.64
C LEU A 157 -2.27 -3.68 -8.43
N ASP A 158 -1.16 -3.79 -7.71
CA ASP A 158 -0.58 -5.04 -7.20
C ASP A 158 -0.75 -5.16 -5.67
N GLU A 159 -1.57 -4.30 -5.05
CA GLU A 159 -1.83 -4.26 -3.61
C GLU A 159 -3.30 -4.54 -3.30
N PHE A 160 -3.57 -5.50 -2.41
CA PHE A 160 -4.93 -5.94 -2.07
C PHE A 160 -5.18 -5.78 -0.56
N ILE A 161 -6.16 -4.96 -0.20
CA ILE A 161 -6.54 -4.76 1.21
C ILE A 161 -7.19 -6.04 1.73
N CYS A 162 -6.59 -6.72 2.70
CA CYS A 162 -7.06 -7.99 3.23
C CYS A 162 -7.41 -7.89 4.72
N PRO A 163 -8.68 -7.62 5.08
CA PRO A 163 -9.15 -7.77 6.45
C PRO A 163 -9.26 -9.25 6.83
N PHE A 164 -8.84 -9.61 8.05
CA PHE A 164 -8.74 -11.02 8.46
C PHE A 164 -10.05 -11.58 8.98
N TYR A 165 -10.88 -10.71 9.54
CA TYR A 165 -12.09 -11.07 10.25
C TYR A 165 -13.33 -10.41 9.62
N GLU A 166 -13.24 -9.13 9.22
CA GLU A 166 -14.33 -8.39 8.56
C GLU A 166 -14.42 -8.73 7.07
N THR A 167 -15.63 -8.87 6.51
CA THR A 167 -15.82 -8.98 5.05
C THR A 167 -15.99 -7.62 4.36
N ASP A 168 -16.34 -6.59 5.13
CA ASP A 168 -16.54 -5.23 4.64
C ASP A 168 -15.51 -4.29 5.27
N ILE A 169 -14.67 -3.67 4.44
CA ILE A 169 -13.62 -2.74 4.85
C ILE A 169 -14.18 -1.54 5.61
N LYS A 170 -15.41 -1.12 5.31
CA LYS A 170 -16.08 0.00 5.97
C LYS A 170 -16.30 -0.28 7.47
N LYS A 171 -16.59 -1.54 7.84
CA LYS A 171 -16.71 -1.97 9.24
C LYS A 171 -15.37 -1.91 9.97
N TRP A 172 -14.29 -2.29 9.30
CA TRP A 172 -12.95 -2.23 9.86
C TRP A 172 -12.49 -0.79 10.07
N ILE A 173 -12.54 0.03 9.00
CA ILE A 173 -12.03 1.42 9.03
C ILE A 173 -12.90 2.35 9.90
N GLY A 174 -14.19 2.05 10.06
CA GLY A 174 -15.10 2.82 10.91
C GLY A 174 -14.64 2.97 12.35
N LYS A 175 -13.89 1.98 12.87
CA LYS A 175 -13.26 1.97 14.22
C LYS A 175 -12.24 3.09 14.41
N PHE A 176 -11.82 3.74 13.32
CA PHE A 176 -10.79 4.77 13.27
C PHE A 176 -11.32 6.15 12.86
N SER A 177 -12.64 6.38 12.85
CA SER A 177 -13.26 7.67 12.45
C SER A 177 -12.78 8.91 13.22
N ASN A 178 -12.09 8.73 14.35
CA ASN A 178 -11.50 9.81 15.14
C ASN A 178 -10.08 10.20 14.71
N TYR A 179 -9.52 9.53 13.71
CA TYR A 179 -8.14 9.71 13.30
C TYR A 179 -8.06 10.27 11.87
N PRO A 180 -7.08 11.14 11.57
CA PRO A 180 -6.93 11.74 10.24
C PRO A 180 -6.46 10.76 9.16
N SER A 181 -5.70 9.74 9.56
CA SER A 181 -5.10 8.78 8.63
C SER A 181 -4.80 7.48 9.37
N VAL A 182 -5.01 6.35 8.69
CA VAL A 182 -4.75 5.00 9.18
C VAL A 182 -3.71 4.34 8.28
N TYR A 183 -2.72 3.67 8.87
CA TYR A 183 -1.63 3.00 8.17
C TYR A 183 -1.83 1.48 8.22
N ILE A 184 -1.76 0.84 7.06
CA ILE A 184 -1.81 -0.62 6.90
C ILE A 184 -0.48 -1.11 6.32
N TYR A 185 0.04 -2.21 6.86
CA TYR A 185 1.36 -2.72 6.54
C TYR A 185 1.32 -3.70 5.36
N TRP A 186 2.38 -3.66 4.55
CA TRP A 186 2.55 -4.63 3.48
C TRP A 186 2.85 -6.02 4.04
N LYS A 187 2.16 -7.01 3.48
CA LYS A 187 2.56 -8.41 3.48
C LYS A 187 3.07 -8.72 2.08
N MET A 188 4.36 -8.96 1.93
CA MET A 188 5.00 -9.14 0.63
C MET A 188 4.77 -10.56 0.11
N PHE A 189 4.25 -10.67 -1.11
CA PHE A 189 4.06 -11.93 -1.83
C PHE A 189 5.06 -12.06 -2.98
N GLY A 190 5.67 -13.24 -3.08
CA GLY A 190 6.59 -13.62 -4.17
C GLY A 190 5.88 -14.33 -5.31
N THR A 191 6.66 -15.00 -6.17
CA THR A 191 6.11 -15.69 -7.34
C THR A 191 5.51 -17.06 -7.04
N SER A 192 5.70 -17.59 -5.82
CA SER A 192 5.34 -18.98 -5.50
C SER A 192 5.98 -20.01 -6.43
N GLY A 193 7.15 -19.68 -6.99
CA GLY A 193 7.86 -20.52 -7.97
C GLY A 193 7.26 -20.48 -9.39
N ILE A 194 6.27 -19.64 -9.63
CA ILE A 194 5.60 -19.52 -10.93
C ILE A 194 6.46 -18.68 -11.89
N ILE A 195 6.81 -19.27 -13.02
CA ILE A 195 7.61 -18.60 -14.06
C ILE A 195 6.72 -17.76 -14.98
N GLU A 196 5.61 -18.33 -15.44
CA GLU A 196 4.66 -17.68 -16.34
C GLU A 196 3.28 -17.63 -15.69
N HIS A 197 2.59 -16.49 -15.83
CA HIS A 197 1.29 -16.30 -15.20
C HIS A 197 0.20 -17.05 -15.97
N ASN A 198 -0.61 -17.85 -15.27
CA ASN A 198 -1.79 -18.46 -15.86
C ASN A 198 -2.96 -17.46 -15.84
N LYS A 199 -3.36 -16.99 -17.03
CA LYS A 199 -4.45 -16.03 -17.24
C LYS A 199 -5.85 -16.58 -16.95
N GLU A 200 -5.99 -17.91 -16.81
CA GLU A 200 -7.25 -18.58 -16.45
C GLU A 200 -7.46 -18.67 -14.92
N LYS A 201 -6.50 -18.18 -14.13
CA LYS A 201 -6.54 -18.22 -12.68
C LYS A 201 -6.37 -16.81 -12.12
N LEU A 202 -6.92 -16.60 -10.93
CA LEU A 202 -6.75 -15.36 -10.19
C LEU A 202 -5.29 -15.19 -9.72
N ILE A 203 -4.83 -13.96 -9.59
CA ILE A 203 -3.55 -13.61 -8.98
C ILE A 203 -3.55 -14.07 -7.53
N ILE A 204 -4.61 -13.75 -6.78
CA ILE A 204 -4.69 -14.05 -5.35
C ILE A 204 -4.72 -15.55 -5.04
N GLU A 205 -5.03 -16.41 -6.02
CA GLU A 205 -5.02 -17.88 -5.86
C GLU A 205 -3.74 -18.55 -6.37
N GLN A 206 -2.92 -17.83 -7.12
CA GLN A 206 -1.66 -18.33 -7.69
C GLN A 206 -0.46 -18.00 -6.80
N TYR A 207 -0.44 -16.80 -6.24
CA TYR A 207 0.73 -16.26 -5.56
C TYR A 207 0.54 -16.27 -4.04
N ILE A 208 0.82 -17.42 -3.39
CA ILE A 208 0.58 -17.63 -1.95
C ILE A 208 1.83 -17.56 -1.07
N SER A 209 3.01 -17.76 -1.66
CA SER A 209 4.28 -17.69 -0.96
C SER A 209 4.60 -16.25 -0.60
N CYS A 210 4.91 -15.99 0.67
CA CYS A 210 5.05 -14.65 1.21
C CYS A 210 6.15 -14.59 2.27
N TRP A 211 6.53 -13.36 2.63
CA TRP A 211 7.45 -13.12 3.74
C TRP A 211 6.82 -13.57 5.06
N ASP A 212 7.61 -14.08 6.01
CA ASP A 212 7.11 -14.50 7.32
C ASP A 212 6.56 -13.30 8.13
N LYS A 213 7.22 -12.15 8.01
CA LYS A 213 6.91 -10.89 8.70
C LYS A 213 6.26 -9.85 7.79
N TYR A 214 5.71 -8.80 8.41
CA TYR A 214 5.28 -7.62 7.68
C TYR A 214 6.48 -6.81 7.22
N TYR A 215 6.34 -6.12 6.10
CA TYR A 215 7.28 -5.09 5.75
C TYR A 215 7.07 -3.88 6.69
N ASP A 216 8.13 -3.15 7.02
CA ASP A 216 8.04 -1.92 7.80
C ASP A 216 7.38 -0.76 7.02
N ILE A 217 7.20 -0.94 5.72
CA ILE A 217 6.47 -0.04 4.83
C ILE A 217 5.04 -0.57 4.58
N GLY A 218 4.17 0.33 4.13
CA GLY A 218 2.76 0.12 3.91
C GLY A 218 2.14 1.33 3.22
N LYS A 219 0.83 1.50 3.38
CA LYS A 219 0.08 2.62 2.79
C LYS A 219 -0.87 3.25 3.79
N SER A 220 -1.18 4.52 3.54
CA SER A 220 -2.15 5.29 4.31
C SER A 220 -3.54 5.29 3.67
N ILE A 221 -4.55 5.18 4.52
CA ILE A 221 -5.96 5.45 4.24
C ILE A 221 -6.30 6.78 4.92
N ILE A 222 -6.65 7.78 4.13
CA ILE A 222 -6.92 9.13 4.61
C ILE A 222 -8.39 9.28 4.98
N ASN A 223 -8.65 9.90 6.13
CA ASN A 223 -9.97 10.40 6.49
C ASN A 223 -10.15 11.82 5.95
N THR A 224 -10.98 11.99 4.92
CA THR A 224 -11.19 13.28 4.23
C THR A 224 -11.94 14.31 5.07
N GLN A 225 -12.47 13.89 6.24
CA GLN A 225 -13.03 14.81 7.24
C GLN A 225 -11.94 15.65 7.94
N PHE A 226 -10.67 15.29 7.74
CA PHE A 226 -9.51 16.06 8.17
C PHE A 226 -8.78 16.64 6.96
N GLU A 227 -8.04 17.73 7.17
CA GLU A 227 -7.20 18.31 6.13
C GLU A 227 -5.88 17.51 6.05
N VAL A 228 -5.38 17.21 4.85
CA VAL A 228 -4.08 16.51 4.64
C VAL A 228 -2.95 17.50 4.51
N LEU A 229 -1.89 17.35 5.32
CA LEU A 229 -0.85 18.37 5.47
C LEU A 229 -0.22 18.73 4.11
N GLU A 230 0.36 17.74 3.45
CA GLU A 230 1.03 17.87 2.17
C GLU A 230 1.22 16.48 1.54
N PHE A 231 1.16 16.44 0.21
CA PHE A 231 1.52 15.29 -0.60
C PHE A 231 2.98 15.44 -1.05
N ASP A 232 3.92 15.12 -0.15
CA ASP A 232 5.37 15.15 -0.42
C ASP A 232 5.89 13.72 -0.66
N LYS A 233 6.87 13.57 -1.56
CA LYS A 233 7.58 12.30 -1.80
C LYS A 233 8.14 11.68 -0.52
N LYS A 234 8.58 12.48 0.44
CA LYS A 234 9.02 12.02 1.77
C LYS A 234 7.93 11.27 2.55
N TYR A 235 6.66 11.52 2.22
CA TYR A 235 5.49 10.94 2.88
C TYR A 235 4.66 10.06 1.95
N THR A 236 5.24 9.58 0.84
CA THR A 236 4.56 8.74 -0.18
C THR A 236 3.79 7.57 0.44
N HIS A 237 4.35 6.98 1.51
CA HIS A 237 3.74 5.86 2.21
C HIS A 237 3.00 6.28 3.48
N THR A 238 3.52 7.26 4.22
CA THR A 238 2.99 7.71 5.53
C THR A 238 2.35 9.10 5.41
N MET A 239 1.13 9.17 4.90
CA MET A 239 0.47 10.46 4.66
C MET A 239 -0.05 11.08 5.96
N PHE A 240 0.39 12.31 6.25
CA PHE A 240 0.02 13.06 7.44
C PHE A 240 -1.30 13.78 7.23
N GLY A 241 -2.23 13.55 8.15
CA GLY A 241 -3.36 14.46 8.31
C GLY A 241 -2.94 15.71 9.09
N SER A 242 -3.91 16.55 9.39
CA SER A 242 -3.69 17.72 10.23
C SER A 242 -4.94 18.08 11.00
N VAL A 243 -4.72 18.73 12.14
CA VAL A 243 -5.77 19.35 12.95
C VAL A 243 -5.50 20.83 13.08
N LYS A 244 -6.56 21.63 13.21
CA LYS A 244 -6.44 23.07 13.35
C LYS A 244 -6.62 23.46 14.81
N ILE A 245 -5.62 24.11 15.38
CA ILE A 245 -5.66 24.66 16.75
C ILE A 245 -5.39 26.15 16.63
N PHE A 246 -6.39 26.97 16.98
CA PHE A 246 -6.39 28.41 16.66
C PHE A 246 -6.13 28.64 15.16
N ASN A 247 -5.11 29.43 14.82
CA ASN A 247 -4.68 29.69 13.44
C ASN A 247 -3.56 28.75 12.97
N TYR A 248 -3.16 27.77 13.78
CA TYR A 248 -2.09 26.84 13.45
C TYR A 248 -2.62 25.51 12.95
N ARG A 249 -1.98 25.02 11.90
CA ARG A 249 -2.19 23.68 11.36
C ARG A 249 -1.16 22.75 11.96
N ILE A 250 -1.61 21.81 12.77
CA ILE A 250 -0.74 20.87 13.47
C ILE A 250 -0.71 19.54 12.71
N PRO A 251 0.46 19.05 12.28
CA PRO A 251 0.58 17.80 11.54
C PRO A 251 0.29 16.61 12.46
N MET A 252 -0.54 15.69 11.97
CA MET A 252 -0.91 14.47 12.68
C MET A 252 -0.38 13.25 11.92
N PRO A 253 0.56 12.49 12.51
CA PRO A 253 1.03 11.24 11.90
C PRO A 253 -0.12 10.22 11.78
N PRO A 254 -0.04 9.31 10.80
CA PRO A 254 -1.00 8.23 10.70
C PRO A 254 -0.91 7.33 11.93
N ILE A 255 -2.02 6.68 12.27
CA ILE A 255 -2.05 5.62 13.28
C ILE A 255 -2.11 4.26 12.60
N ASN A 256 -1.50 3.24 13.17
CA ASN A 256 -1.74 1.87 12.72
C ASN A 256 -2.99 1.25 13.39
N GLU A 257 -3.27 -0.01 13.09
CA GLU A 257 -4.45 -0.70 13.62
C GLU A 257 -4.50 -0.79 15.16
N PHE A 258 -3.34 -0.76 15.82
CA PHE A 258 -3.22 -0.72 17.28
C PHE A 258 -3.41 0.70 17.85
N LYS A 259 -3.86 1.64 17.02
CA LYS A 259 -4.01 3.07 17.29
C LYS A 259 -2.71 3.76 17.70
N LYS A 260 -1.55 3.18 17.38
CA LYS A 260 -0.24 3.77 17.67
C LYS A 260 0.18 4.65 16.50
N PHE A 261 0.60 5.88 16.80
CA PHE A 261 1.17 6.78 15.79
C PHE A 261 2.42 6.16 15.17
N VAL A 262 2.51 6.21 13.84
CA VAL A 262 3.68 5.84 13.04
C VAL A 262 4.45 7.12 12.74
N LEU A 263 5.61 7.29 13.38
CA LEU A 263 6.44 8.49 13.29
C LEU A 263 7.90 8.07 13.25
N PHE A 264 8.72 8.75 12.44
CA PHE A 264 10.14 8.42 12.25
C PHE A 264 10.36 6.96 11.80
N GLU A 265 9.44 6.41 11.00
CA GLU A 265 9.48 5.00 10.54
C GLU A 265 9.47 3.98 11.69
N ILE A 266 8.99 4.40 12.87
CA ILE A 266 8.86 3.52 14.03
C ILE A 266 7.50 2.85 14.03
N ASN A 267 7.51 1.58 13.68
CA ASN A 267 6.35 0.69 13.75
C ASN A 267 6.20 0.07 15.13
N ARG A 268 4.97 0.12 15.67
CA ARG A 268 4.66 -0.33 17.03
C ARG A 268 3.46 -1.27 17.03
N SER A 269 3.53 -2.35 17.79
CA SER A 269 2.38 -3.26 17.97
C SER A 269 1.65 -2.97 19.29
N GLY A 270 0.54 -3.68 19.52
CA GLY A 270 -0.02 -3.76 20.87
C GLY A 270 0.97 -4.39 21.86
N LEU A 271 0.82 -4.00 23.14
CA LEU A 271 1.65 -4.51 24.24
C LEU A 271 1.36 -5.99 24.53
N PHE A 272 0.07 -6.33 24.64
CA PHE A 272 -0.39 -7.69 24.98
C PHE A 272 -0.97 -8.43 23.76
N ASN A 273 -1.68 -7.72 22.88
CA ASN A 273 -2.20 -8.27 21.64
C ASN A 273 -1.36 -7.78 20.45
N LYS A 274 -0.69 -8.72 19.78
CA LYS A 274 0.12 -8.48 18.57
C LYS A 274 -0.53 -9.06 17.32
N ASN A 275 -1.74 -9.56 17.43
CA ASN A 275 -2.48 -10.11 16.30
C ASN A 275 -3.03 -8.96 15.48
N PHE A 276 -2.53 -8.88 14.24
CA PHE A 276 -3.08 -7.98 13.24
C PHE A 276 -4.49 -8.44 12.86
N SER A 277 -5.29 -7.50 12.38
CA SER A 277 -6.66 -7.72 11.92
C SER A 277 -6.86 -7.36 10.45
N ILE A 278 -5.82 -6.78 9.84
CA ILE A 278 -5.76 -6.41 8.43
C ILE A 278 -4.31 -6.51 7.93
N GLN A 279 -4.14 -6.68 6.63
CA GLN A 279 -2.88 -6.44 5.95
C GLN A 279 -3.10 -5.91 4.54
N LEU A 280 -2.06 -5.38 3.93
CA LEU A 280 -2.04 -5.03 2.52
C LEU A 280 -1.20 -6.08 1.79
N ASN A 281 -1.85 -7.02 1.10
CA ASN A 281 -1.13 -8.03 0.30
C ASN A 281 -0.48 -7.34 -0.89
N HIS A 282 0.84 -7.30 -0.95
CA HIS A 282 1.58 -6.70 -2.05
C HIS A 282 2.20 -7.79 -2.92
N TYR A 283 1.59 -8.04 -4.08
CA TYR A 283 2.03 -9.00 -5.09
C TYR A 283 3.13 -8.40 -5.98
N TYR A 284 4.24 -8.03 -5.34
CA TYR A 284 5.32 -7.24 -5.93
C TYR A 284 5.83 -7.77 -7.27
N SER A 285 6.03 -9.08 -7.38
CA SER A 285 6.62 -9.69 -8.58
C SER A 285 5.62 -10.39 -9.49
N LYS A 286 4.47 -10.84 -8.98
CA LYS A 286 3.58 -11.78 -9.69
C LYS A 286 4.41 -12.97 -10.23
N SER A 287 4.48 -13.23 -11.54
CA SER A 287 5.33 -14.29 -12.12
C SER A 287 6.75 -13.80 -12.45
N TYR A 288 7.69 -14.71 -12.70
CA TYR A 288 9.06 -14.33 -13.12
C TYR A 288 9.06 -13.51 -14.42
N ILE A 289 8.28 -13.92 -15.42
CA ILE A 289 8.19 -13.20 -16.71
C ILE A 289 7.58 -11.82 -16.52
N GLU A 290 6.52 -11.68 -15.70
CA GLU A 290 5.91 -10.37 -15.42
C GLU A 290 6.89 -9.41 -14.74
N TYR A 291 7.71 -9.92 -13.79
CA TYR A 291 8.78 -9.14 -13.19
C TYR A 291 9.80 -8.66 -14.25
N MET A 292 10.20 -9.54 -15.16
CA MET A 292 11.17 -9.23 -16.21
C MET A 292 10.62 -8.21 -17.22
N ASP A 293 9.36 -8.34 -17.62
CA ASP A 293 8.76 -7.50 -18.65
C ASP A 293 8.33 -6.13 -18.12
N LYS A 294 7.80 -6.08 -16.89
CA LYS A 294 7.27 -4.84 -16.32
C LYS A 294 8.24 -4.19 -15.33
N LYS A 295 8.62 -4.89 -14.26
CA LYS A 295 9.37 -4.26 -13.15
C LYS A 295 10.82 -3.97 -13.53
N LYS A 296 11.50 -4.92 -14.17
CA LYS A 296 12.88 -4.75 -14.66
C LYS A 296 12.97 -3.71 -15.79
N ALA A 297 12.00 -3.68 -16.70
CA ALA A 297 11.96 -2.68 -17.76
C ALA A 297 11.70 -1.26 -17.21
N ARG A 298 10.69 -1.08 -16.35
CA ARG A 298 10.25 0.22 -15.82
C ARG A 298 11.19 0.82 -14.78
N GLY A 299 11.72 0.03 -13.84
CA GLY A 299 12.48 0.52 -12.67
C GLY A 299 11.59 1.04 -11.53
N ASP A 300 12.21 1.48 -10.43
CA ASP A 300 11.53 2.09 -9.28
C ASP A 300 11.46 3.62 -9.44
N VAL A 301 10.27 4.20 -9.25
CA VAL A 301 10.03 5.65 -9.42
C VAL A 301 10.70 6.48 -8.32
N ALA A 302 11.00 5.88 -7.16
CA ALA A 302 11.60 6.58 -6.03
C ALA A 302 13.12 6.80 -6.15
N LEU A 303 13.78 6.25 -7.19
CA LEU A 303 15.24 6.19 -7.26
C LEU A 303 15.80 6.71 -8.60
N VAL A 304 16.87 7.52 -8.52
CA VAL A 304 17.56 8.12 -9.67
C VAL A 304 19.03 7.67 -9.67
N GLY A 305 19.63 7.48 -10.85
CA GLY A 305 21.07 7.20 -10.99
C GLY A 305 21.46 5.72 -10.89
N ASP A 306 22.66 5.42 -10.36
CA ASP A 306 23.21 4.06 -10.32
C ASP A 306 22.44 3.10 -9.38
N ASP A 307 21.68 3.63 -8.43
CA ASP A 307 20.78 2.83 -7.57
C ASP A 307 19.61 2.24 -8.37
N ALA A 308 19.10 2.96 -9.38
CA ALA A 308 18.07 2.46 -10.29
C ALA A 308 18.57 1.34 -11.22
N LYS A 309 19.89 1.26 -11.49
CA LYS A 309 20.50 0.18 -12.29
C LYS A 309 20.68 -1.11 -11.49
N ASN A 310 20.97 -1.01 -10.20
CA ASN A 310 21.18 -2.19 -9.33
C ASN A 310 19.86 -2.92 -9.01
N LEU A 311 18.72 -2.22 -9.01
CA LEU A 311 17.39 -2.78 -8.75
C LEU A 311 16.71 -3.47 -9.93
N LYS A 312 17.28 -3.34 -11.14
CA LYS A 312 16.85 -4.05 -12.36
C LYS A 312 17.53 -5.41 -12.53
N SER A 313 18.13 -5.94 -11.46
CA SER A 313 18.91 -7.17 -11.52
C SER A 313 18.12 -8.36 -11.01
N ASP A 314 18.42 -9.53 -11.55
CA ASP A 314 17.89 -10.80 -11.06
C ASP A 314 18.27 -10.99 -9.58
N GLU A 315 19.35 -10.36 -9.10
CA GLU A 315 19.75 -10.36 -7.69
C GLU A 315 18.68 -9.75 -6.78
N VAL A 316 18.01 -8.67 -7.20
CA VAL A 316 16.91 -8.06 -6.43
C VAL A 316 15.67 -8.93 -6.46
N PHE A 317 15.33 -9.50 -7.62
CA PHE A 317 14.26 -10.48 -7.69
C PHE A 317 14.48 -11.63 -6.70
N PHE A 318 15.64 -12.29 -6.77
CA PHE A 318 15.95 -13.41 -5.89
C PHE A 318 16.07 -13.00 -4.43
N TYR A 319 16.48 -11.77 -4.12
CA TYR A 319 16.42 -11.25 -2.75
C TYR A 319 14.99 -11.26 -2.21
N PHE A 320 14.01 -10.68 -2.92
CA PHE A 320 12.61 -10.69 -2.50
C PHE A 320 12.04 -12.11 -2.44
N GLN A 321 12.41 -12.99 -3.38
CA GLN A 321 11.96 -14.40 -3.36
C GLN A 321 12.55 -15.18 -2.18
N ASN A 322 13.82 -14.99 -1.84
CA ASN A 322 14.47 -15.71 -0.74
C ASN A 322 13.90 -15.33 0.64
N GLN A 323 13.25 -14.16 0.77
CA GLN A 323 12.52 -13.80 1.98
C GLN A 323 11.15 -14.46 2.08
N CYS A 324 10.62 -15.03 0.99
CA CYS A 324 9.33 -15.73 0.96
C CYS A 324 9.45 -17.12 1.63
N THR A 325 9.47 -17.11 2.96
CA THR A 325 9.68 -18.28 3.83
C THR A 325 8.41 -18.78 4.48
N SER A 326 7.24 -18.23 4.11
CA SER A 326 5.93 -18.57 4.66
C SER A 326 4.85 -18.61 3.57
N VAL A 327 3.64 -19.00 3.96
CA VAL A 327 2.46 -19.07 3.10
C VAL A 327 1.29 -18.37 3.80
N ASP A 328 0.50 -17.59 3.07
CA ASP A 328 -0.64 -16.86 3.62
C ASP A 328 -1.92 -17.11 2.80
N TYR A 329 -2.94 -17.66 3.48
CA TYR A 329 -4.25 -17.96 2.91
C TYR A 329 -5.35 -17.01 3.40
N LYS A 330 -5.03 -15.90 4.08
CA LYS A 330 -6.07 -15.04 4.66
C LYS A 330 -7.01 -14.47 3.61
N ILE A 331 -6.49 -14.15 2.42
CA ILE A 331 -7.27 -13.61 1.31
C ILE A 331 -8.18 -14.66 0.65
N TYR A 332 -7.90 -15.96 0.83
CA TYR A 332 -8.63 -17.05 0.15
C TYR A 332 -10.11 -17.10 0.51
N ARG A 333 -10.48 -16.58 1.69
CA ARG A 333 -11.89 -16.46 2.11
C ARG A 333 -12.77 -15.70 1.11
N PHE A 334 -12.17 -14.89 0.23
CA PHE A 334 -12.86 -14.08 -0.78
C PHE A 334 -12.84 -14.70 -2.19
N ILE A 335 -12.14 -15.81 -2.41
CA ILE A 335 -11.97 -16.39 -3.77
C ILE A 335 -13.30 -16.79 -4.39
N ASN A 336 -14.20 -17.40 -3.62
CA ASN A 336 -15.47 -17.87 -4.17
C ASN A 336 -16.31 -16.70 -4.70
N GLU A 337 -16.49 -15.65 -3.89
CA GLU A 337 -17.20 -14.43 -4.29
C GLU A 337 -16.50 -13.76 -5.49
N LEU A 338 -15.16 -13.68 -5.46
CA LEU A 338 -14.40 -13.09 -6.55
C LEU A 338 -14.53 -13.88 -7.86
N LYS A 339 -14.50 -15.21 -7.83
CA LYS A 339 -14.70 -16.04 -9.03
C LYS A 339 -16.08 -15.86 -9.65
N ILE A 340 -17.11 -15.69 -8.83
CA ILE A 340 -18.47 -15.37 -9.30
C ILE A 340 -18.46 -14.00 -9.98
N SER A 341 -17.91 -12.95 -9.34
CA SER A 341 -17.82 -11.60 -9.93
C SER A 341 -16.98 -11.57 -11.21
N MET A 342 -15.95 -12.42 -11.29
CA MET A 342 -15.09 -12.57 -12.46
C MET A 342 -15.71 -13.39 -13.60
N GLY A 343 -16.88 -14.02 -13.38
CA GLY A 343 -17.61 -14.78 -14.39
C GLY A 343 -17.12 -16.21 -14.61
N TYR A 344 -16.49 -16.84 -13.61
CA TYR A 344 -16.00 -18.23 -13.69
C TYR A 344 -17.14 -19.27 -13.68
N THR A 345 -18.35 -18.85 -13.35
CA THR A 345 -19.52 -19.73 -13.38
C THR A 345 -19.99 -19.93 -14.81
N SER A 346 -20.07 -21.19 -15.25
CA SER A 346 -20.86 -21.57 -16.43
C SER A 346 -22.33 -21.25 -16.13
N LYS A 347 -22.95 -20.34 -16.89
CA LYS A 347 -24.41 -20.27 -16.94
C LYS A 347 -24.95 -21.39 -17.81
#